data_AF-A0A9D1IRN5-F1
#
_entry.id   AF-A0A9D1IRN5-F1
#
_cell.length_a   1.000
_cell.length_b   1.000
_cell.length_c   1.000
_cell.angle_alpha   90.00
_cell.angle_beta   90.00
_cell.angle_gamma   90.00
#
_symmetry.space_group_name_H-M   'P 1'
#
loop_
_entity.id
_entity.type
_entity.pdbx_description
1 polymer ?
#
loop_
_entity_poly.entity_id
_entity_poly.type
_entity_poly.pdbx_seq_one_letter_code
_entity_poly.pdbx_strand_id
1 'polypeptide(L)'
;MIDKWKLALREFLKKYEDDDDVVGAILCGSYATNTQNEYSSIDVYLVLKEDANYSLRGNTDSNSYLIEYFMNTKEGILECMEKEFNYNKQSTANMFSYGKIIYDLDGSVKELQDKAVEYIDKPFNEITGNKLDKNDYHLWHYLHELKVCLKENNPQFNLIYYKLLNDVYDVYAEYQGLPKLPKTKIYKILTDEEYRRKLHIFKLADDDFIKLYIRCFELDKPNTMYKNIEMLINYYYEKRGGFNIRTFELRN
;
A
#
# COMPACT_ATOMS: atom_id res chain seq x y z
N MET A 1 32.29 0.97 13.00
CA MET A 1 31.65 2.30 12.99
C MET A 1 30.18 2.06 13.36
N ILE A 2 29.65 2.71 14.39
CA ILE A 2 28.22 2.57 14.72
C ILE A 2 27.44 3.37 13.67
N ASP A 3 26.45 2.74 13.03
CA ASP A 3 25.59 3.44 12.08
C ASP A 3 24.84 4.56 12.81
N LYS A 4 24.97 5.81 12.34
CA LYS A 4 24.42 6.99 13.03
C LYS A 4 22.90 6.89 13.27
N TRP A 5 22.16 6.28 12.35
CA TRP A 5 20.72 6.06 12.50
C TRP A 5 20.37 5.13 13.68
N LYS A 6 21.23 4.16 14.02
CA LYS A 6 21.04 3.29 15.19
C LYS A 6 21.20 4.07 16.50
N LEU A 7 22.05 5.10 16.51
CA LEU A 7 22.18 6.01 17.66
C LEU A 7 20.93 6.87 17.81
N ALA A 8 20.41 7.42 16.71
CA ALA A 8 19.13 8.13 16.70
C ALA A 8 17.98 7.27 17.23
N LEU A 9 17.84 6.05 16.72
CA LEU A 9 16.81 5.10 17.18
C LEU A 9 16.96 4.80 18.67
N ARG A 10 18.17 4.54 19.16
CA ARG A 10 18.42 4.28 20.58
C ARG A 10 18.04 5.50 21.44
N GLU A 11 18.41 6.71 21.01
CA GLU A 11 18.08 7.92 21.76
C GLU A 11 16.58 8.21 21.80
N PHE A 12 15.87 7.94 20.70
CA PHE A 12 14.41 8.00 20.67
C PHE A 12 13.79 7.02 21.68
N LEU A 13 14.23 5.76 21.67
CA LEU A 13 13.65 4.69 22.50
C LEU A 13 13.89 4.89 24.00
N LYS A 14 14.96 5.58 24.42
CA LYS A 14 15.21 5.91 25.84
C LYS A 14 14.04 6.61 26.53
N LYS A 15 13.21 7.35 25.77
CA LYS A 15 12.03 8.03 26.31
C LYS A 15 10.94 7.05 26.77
N TYR A 16 11.00 5.81 26.29
CA TYR A 16 10.02 4.76 26.52
C TYR A 16 10.60 3.56 27.29
N GLU A 17 11.88 3.62 27.70
CA GLU A 17 12.50 2.55 28.51
C GLU A 17 11.87 2.46 29.91
N ASP A 18 11.49 3.62 30.48
CA ASP A 18 10.81 3.73 31.79
C ASP A 18 9.30 4.03 31.66
N ASP A 19 8.75 3.95 30.43
CA ASP A 19 7.32 4.14 30.19
C ASP A 19 6.59 2.83 30.48
N ASP A 20 5.88 2.80 31.61
CA ASP A 20 5.15 1.61 32.06
C ASP A 20 4.09 1.17 31.06
N ASP A 21 3.62 2.02 30.14
CA ASP A 21 2.60 1.60 29.17
C ASP A 21 3.18 0.84 27.97
N VAL A 22 4.50 0.89 27.73
CA VAL A 22 5.12 0.31 26.53
C VAL A 22 5.70 -1.08 26.82
N VAL A 23 5.17 -2.11 26.17
CA VAL A 23 5.61 -3.51 26.33
C VAL A 23 6.58 -3.98 25.25
N GLY A 24 6.76 -3.21 24.18
CA GLY A 24 7.61 -3.64 23.09
C GLY A 24 7.80 -2.61 22.00
N ALA A 25 8.81 -2.83 21.16
CA ALA A 25 9.09 -1.98 20.01
C ALA A 25 9.58 -2.80 18.82
N ILE A 26 9.14 -2.40 17.62
CA ILE A 26 9.57 -2.98 16.35
C ILE A 26 10.03 -1.87 15.40
N LEU A 27 11.21 -2.03 14.81
CA LEU A 27 11.68 -1.21 13.70
C LEU A 27 11.01 -1.72 12.42
N CYS A 28 10.35 -0.84 11.68
CA CYS A 28 9.66 -1.20 10.44
C CYS A 28 10.12 -0.32 9.26
N GLY A 29 9.43 -0.44 8.14
CA GLY A 29 9.67 0.39 6.95
C GLY A 29 11.03 0.16 6.29
N SER A 30 11.59 1.25 5.75
CA SER A 30 12.73 1.18 4.85
C SER A 30 14.05 0.78 5.52
N TYR A 31 14.27 1.19 6.79
CA TYR A 31 15.43 0.80 7.59
C TYR A 31 15.38 -0.67 8.05
N ALA A 32 14.18 -1.22 8.22
CA ALA A 32 14.02 -2.65 8.49
C ALA A 32 14.41 -3.49 7.26
N THR A 33 13.99 -3.06 6.08
CA THR A 33 14.15 -3.79 4.79
C THR A 33 15.42 -3.45 4.02
N ASN A 34 16.27 -2.56 4.54
CA ASN A 34 17.48 -2.05 3.88
C ASN A 34 17.19 -1.38 2.52
N THR A 35 16.07 -0.67 2.40
CA THR A 35 15.69 0.09 1.19
C THR A 35 15.64 1.60 1.43
N GLN A 36 16.18 2.08 2.54
CA GLN A 36 16.21 3.48 2.92
C GLN A 36 17.10 4.33 2.00
N ASN A 37 16.81 5.62 1.94
CA ASN A 37 17.62 6.67 1.34
C ASN A 37 17.72 7.89 2.29
N GLU A 38 18.38 8.95 1.85
CA GLU A 38 18.58 10.17 2.65
C GLU A 38 17.28 10.91 3.05
N TYR A 39 16.16 10.62 2.38
CA TYR A 39 14.85 11.19 2.68
C TYR A 39 13.95 10.26 3.52
N SER A 40 14.47 9.11 3.93
CA SER A 40 13.70 8.11 4.67
C SER A 40 13.67 8.42 6.17
N SER A 41 12.47 8.39 6.75
CA SER A 41 12.28 8.31 8.19
C SER A 41 12.72 6.94 8.73
N ILE A 42 13.06 6.90 10.02
CA ILE A 42 13.17 5.66 10.78
C ILE A 42 11.78 5.39 11.37
N ASP A 43 11.13 4.32 10.90
CA ASP A 43 9.75 4.00 11.30
C ASP A 43 9.76 3.02 12.48
N VAL A 44 9.07 3.36 13.57
CA VAL A 44 9.01 2.55 14.80
C VAL A 44 7.57 2.32 15.23
N TYR A 45 7.19 1.08 15.51
CA TYR A 45 5.92 0.78 16.16
C TYR A 45 6.19 0.36 17.61
N LEU A 46 5.61 1.08 18.55
CA LEU A 46 5.61 0.76 19.97
C LEU A 46 4.30 0.04 20.31
N VAL A 47 4.40 -1.09 21.01
CA VAL A 47 3.25 -1.86 21.46
C VAL A 47 2.95 -1.48 22.89
N LEU A 48 1.70 -1.10 23.15
CA LEU A 48 1.22 -0.72 24.47
C LEU A 48 0.67 -1.92 25.24
N LYS A 49 0.65 -1.81 26.57
CA LYS A 49 -0.09 -2.70 27.47
C LYS A 49 -1.57 -2.74 27.08
N GLU A 50 -2.21 -3.84 27.44
CA GLU A 50 -3.62 -4.10 27.10
C GLU A 50 -4.59 -3.08 27.71
N ASP A 51 -4.29 -2.54 28.89
CA ASP A 51 -5.13 -1.58 29.61
C ASP A 51 -4.89 -0.11 29.21
N ALA A 52 -3.90 0.16 28.34
CA ALA A 52 -3.70 1.48 27.79
C ALA A 52 -4.90 1.90 26.93
N ASN A 53 -5.45 3.09 27.18
CA ASN A 53 -6.68 3.58 26.56
C ASN A 53 -6.45 4.64 25.48
N TYR A 54 -5.25 4.64 24.87
CA TYR A 54 -4.87 5.60 23.85
C TYR A 54 -4.11 4.94 22.71
N SER A 55 -4.06 5.65 21.59
CA SER A 55 -3.13 5.37 20.48
C SER A 55 -2.49 6.69 20.06
N LEU A 56 -1.28 6.60 19.51
CA LEU A 56 -0.53 7.77 19.08
C LEU A 56 0.15 7.51 17.74
N ARG A 57 0.17 8.54 16.90
CA ARG A 57 1.06 8.61 15.75
C ARG A 57 1.76 9.95 15.78
N GLY A 58 3.08 9.93 15.64
CA GLY A 58 3.87 11.14 15.74
C GLY A 58 5.11 11.10 14.87
N ASN A 59 5.74 12.26 14.75
CA ASN A 59 7.03 12.43 14.13
C ASN A 59 7.91 13.23 15.08
N THR A 60 9.18 12.87 15.20
CA THR A 60 10.13 13.59 16.04
C THR A 60 11.54 13.48 15.48
N ASP A 61 12.34 14.53 15.66
CA ASP A 61 13.75 14.49 15.31
C ASP A 61 14.57 13.82 16.43
N SER A 62 15.53 12.98 16.03
CA SER A 62 16.56 12.45 16.91
C SER A 62 17.89 12.37 16.16
N ASN A 63 18.93 13.06 16.64
CA ASN A 63 20.25 13.09 16.00
C ASN A 63 20.23 13.38 14.48
N SER A 64 19.41 14.35 14.07
CA SER A 64 19.20 14.74 12.66
C SER A 64 18.53 13.68 11.77
N TYR A 65 17.92 12.65 12.37
CA TYR A 65 17.02 11.73 11.69
C TYR A 65 15.58 12.03 12.09
N LEU A 66 14.68 11.98 11.12
CA LEU A 66 13.24 11.96 11.37
C LEU A 66 12.84 10.55 11.82
N ILE A 67 12.24 10.44 13.01
CA ILE A 67 11.57 9.24 13.49
C ILE A 67 10.08 9.41 13.24
N GLU A 68 9.46 8.51 12.46
CA GLU A 68 8.00 8.35 12.46
C GLU A 68 7.66 7.21 13.43
N TYR A 69 6.72 7.44 14.34
CA TYR A 69 6.36 6.44 15.33
C TYR A 69 4.85 6.27 15.49
N PHE A 70 4.47 5.05 15.86
CA PHE A 70 3.11 4.61 16.10
C PHE A 70 3.06 3.93 17.46
N MET A 71 1.99 4.13 18.23
CA MET A 71 1.76 3.51 19.53
C MET A 71 0.32 3.01 19.56
N ASN A 72 0.14 1.74 19.85
CA ASN A 72 -1.20 1.16 19.98
C ASN A 72 -1.14 -0.13 20.80
N THR A 73 -2.28 -0.52 21.37
CA THR A 73 -2.42 -1.82 22.04
C THR A 73 -2.36 -2.95 21.01
N LYS A 74 -2.06 -4.16 21.46
CA LYS A 74 -2.11 -5.36 20.61
C LYS A 74 -3.46 -5.52 19.90
N GLU A 75 -4.57 -5.33 20.60
CA GLU A 75 -5.91 -5.40 20.02
C GLU A 75 -6.09 -4.36 18.92
N GLY A 76 -5.75 -3.09 19.19
CA GLY A 76 -5.86 -2.03 18.19
C GLY A 76 -5.00 -2.28 16.95
N ILE A 77 -3.84 -2.92 17.09
CA ILE A 77 -2.98 -3.30 15.96
C ILE A 77 -3.64 -4.39 15.11
N LEU A 78 -4.23 -5.41 15.76
CA LEU A 78 -4.95 -6.49 15.06
C LEU A 78 -6.18 -5.96 14.32
N GLU A 79 -6.93 -5.04 14.93
CA GLU A 79 -8.04 -4.34 14.27
C GLU A 79 -7.56 -3.54 13.04
N CYS A 80 -6.41 -2.87 13.14
CA CYS A 80 -5.82 -2.18 11.98
C CYS A 80 -5.51 -3.16 10.84
N MET A 81 -4.89 -4.31 11.15
CA MET A 81 -4.58 -5.34 10.15
C MET A 81 -5.85 -5.88 9.48
N GLU A 82 -6.88 -6.22 10.26
CA GLU A 82 -8.15 -6.74 9.73
C GLU A 82 -8.87 -5.70 8.87
N LYS A 83 -8.91 -4.43 9.32
CA LYS A 83 -9.48 -3.33 8.54
C LYS A 83 -8.76 -3.16 7.21
N GLU A 84 -7.43 -3.11 7.22
CA GLU A 84 -6.64 -3.00 6.00
C GLU A 84 -6.87 -4.18 5.06
N PHE A 85 -6.90 -5.40 5.62
CA PHE A 85 -7.12 -6.62 4.86
C PHE A 85 -8.45 -6.58 4.10
N ASN A 86 -9.52 -6.10 4.74
CA ASN A 86 -10.84 -5.91 4.12
C ASN A 86 -10.87 -4.87 2.98
N TYR A 87 -9.80 -4.09 2.79
CA TYR A 87 -9.63 -3.15 1.67
C TYR A 87 -8.50 -3.53 0.70
N ASN A 88 -8.05 -4.79 0.73
CA ASN A 88 -6.91 -5.30 -0.02
C ASN A 88 -5.59 -4.57 0.29
N LYS A 89 -5.42 -4.12 1.54
CA LYS A 89 -4.20 -3.47 2.04
C LYS A 89 -3.56 -4.33 3.13
N GLN A 90 -2.24 -4.18 3.29
CA GLN A 90 -1.45 -4.95 4.24
C GLN A 90 -0.34 -4.08 4.84
N SER A 91 -0.56 -2.77 5.04
CA SER A 91 0.52 -1.87 5.47
C SER A 91 1.02 -2.24 6.87
N THR A 92 0.11 -2.38 7.82
CA THR A 92 0.38 -2.77 9.21
C THR A 92 0.91 -4.20 9.28
N ALA A 93 0.32 -5.12 8.52
CA ALA A 93 0.82 -6.49 8.42
C ALA A 93 2.26 -6.56 7.87
N ASN A 94 2.59 -5.76 6.84
CA ASN A 94 3.97 -5.68 6.31
C ASN A 94 4.95 -5.09 7.34
N MET A 95 4.53 -4.09 8.12
CA MET A 95 5.37 -3.50 9.17
C MET A 95 5.75 -4.52 10.23
N PHE A 96 4.82 -5.39 10.64
CA PHE A 96 5.06 -6.39 11.69
C PHE A 96 5.75 -7.66 11.17
N SER A 97 5.32 -8.19 10.03
CA SER A 97 5.88 -9.44 9.46
C SER A 97 7.36 -9.30 9.10
N TYR A 98 7.77 -8.17 8.54
CA TYR A 98 9.14 -7.91 8.08
C TYR A 98 9.89 -6.88 8.94
N GLY A 99 9.25 -6.39 9.99
CA GLY A 99 9.89 -5.54 10.98
C GLY A 99 10.90 -6.31 11.84
N LYS A 100 11.86 -5.59 12.39
CA LYS A 100 12.86 -6.11 13.31
C LYS A 100 12.45 -5.78 14.73
N ILE A 101 12.10 -6.80 15.52
CA ILE A 101 11.81 -6.64 16.94
C ILE A 101 13.05 -6.04 17.62
N ILE A 102 12.86 -4.91 18.30
CA ILE A 102 13.92 -4.23 19.04
C ILE A 102 13.95 -4.76 20.47
N TYR A 103 12.78 -4.80 21.11
CA TYR A 103 12.54 -5.47 22.38
C TYR A 103 11.07 -5.91 22.49
N ASP A 104 10.83 -6.91 23.31
CA ASP A 104 9.52 -7.50 23.56
C ASP A 104 9.52 -8.00 25.01
N LEU A 105 8.80 -7.32 25.90
CA LEU A 105 8.88 -7.54 27.35
C LEU A 105 7.94 -8.65 27.80
N ASP A 106 6.84 -8.88 27.08
CA ASP A 106 5.78 -9.83 27.47
C ASP A 106 5.41 -10.84 26.36
N GLY A 107 6.00 -10.73 25.16
CA GLY A 107 5.73 -11.61 24.03
C GLY A 107 4.70 -11.05 23.04
N SER A 108 4.06 -9.91 23.35
CA SER A 108 3.02 -9.32 22.52
C SER A 108 3.53 -8.94 21.13
N VAL A 109 4.77 -8.44 21.01
CA VAL A 109 5.33 -8.06 19.70
C VAL A 109 5.52 -9.29 18.83
N LYS A 110 6.02 -10.39 19.41
CA LYS A 110 6.21 -11.64 18.69
C LYS A 110 4.89 -12.24 18.22
N GLU A 111 3.87 -12.25 19.07
CA GLU A 111 2.55 -12.73 18.68
C GLU A 111 1.92 -11.89 17.56
N LEU A 112 2.09 -10.56 17.61
CA LEU A 112 1.68 -9.67 16.53
C LEU A 112 2.43 -9.94 15.22
N GLN A 113 3.74 -10.19 15.31
CA GLN A 113 4.54 -10.54 14.14
C GLN A 113 4.08 -11.86 13.50
N ASP A 114 3.80 -12.88 14.31
CA ASP A 114 3.31 -14.17 13.81
C ASP A 114 1.92 -14.02 13.16
N LYS A 115 1.03 -13.25 13.78
CA LYS A 115 -0.27 -12.90 13.19
C LYS A 115 -0.14 -12.09 11.90
N ALA A 116 0.81 -11.17 11.83
CA ALA A 116 1.03 -10.37 10.64
C ALA A 116 1.44 -11.23 9.43
N VAL A 117 2.26 -12.27 9.63
CA VAL A 117 2.60 -13.25 8.59
C VAL A 117 1.34 -13.98 8.09
N GLU A 118 0.44 -14.39 9.00
CA GLU A 118 -0.84 -14.99 8.60
C GLU A 118 -1.63 -14.04 7.68
N TYR A 119 -1.70 -12.73 7.98
CA TYR A 119 -2.37 -11.74 7.13
C TYR A 119 -1.69 -11.53 5.77
N ILE A 120 -0.37 -11.67 5.67
CA ILE A 120 0.35 -11.60 4.39
C ILE A 120 -0.02 -12.78 3.50
N ASP A 121 -0.08 -13.97 4.08
CA ASP A 121 -0.29 -15.21 3.34
C ASP A 121 -1.77 -15.46 3.01
N LYS A 122 -2.68 -15.00 3.88
CA LYS A 122 -4.14 -15.14 3.74
C LYS A 122 -4.62 -14.61 2.38
N PRO A 123 -5.44 -15.37 1.64
CA PRO A 123 -6.07 -14.89 0.41
C PRO A 123 -7.12 -13.82 0.74
N PHE A 124 -7.17 -12.75 -0.06
CA PHE A 124 -8.20 -11.71 0.10
C PHE A 124 -9.59 -12.25 -0.24
N ASN A 125 -10.61 -11.56 0.30
CA ASN A 125 -12.00 -11.87 0.00
C ASN A 125 -12.29 -11.66 -1.49
N GLU A 126 -13.14 -12.52 -2.05
CA GLU A 126 -13.63 -12.34 -3.42
C GLU A 126 -14.43 -11.03 -3.55
N ILE A 127 -14.20 -10.32 -4.65
CA ILE A 127 -14.96 -9.11 -4.95
C ILE A 127 -16.43 -9.46 -5.19
N THR A 128 -17.33 -8.71 -4.53
CA THR A 128 -18.78 -8.90 -4.73
C THR A 128 -19.21 -8.44 -6.12
N GLY A 129 -20.25 -9.05 -6.70
CA GLY A 129 -20.78 -8.64 -8.00
C GLY A 129 -21.16 -7.16 -8.06
N ASN A 130 -21.83 -6.62 -7.03
CA ASN A 130 -22.17 -5.20 -6.93
C ASN A 130 -20.91 -4.29 -6.94
N LYS A 131 -19.84 -4.70 -6.25
CA LYS A 131 -18.59 -3.93 -6.23
C LYS A 131 -17.88 -4.01 -7.57
N LEU A 132 -17.89 -5.17 -8.23
CA LEU A 132 -17.36 -5.36 -9.57
C LEU A 132 -18.08 -4.45 -10.58
N ASP A 133 -19.42 -4.45 -10.58
CA ASP A 133 -20.25 -3.61 -11.45
C ASP A 133 -19.99 -2.11 -11.24
N LYS A 134 -19.86 -1.68 -9.98
CA LYS A 134 -19.49 -0.31 -9.63
C LYS A 134 -18.10 0.08 -10.12
N ASN A 135 -17.13 -0.83 -9.98
CA ASN A 135 -15.77 -0.62 -10.46
C ASN A 135 -15.75 -0.51 -12.00
N ASP A 136 -16.52 -1.36 -12.70
CA ASP A 136 -16.60 -1.34 -14.15
C ASP A 136 -17.18 -0.04 -14.69
N TYR A 137 -18.32 0.38 -14.12
CA TYR A 137 -18.94 1.66 -14.46
C TYR A 137 -18.01 2.84 -14.17
N HIS A 138 -17.34 2.83 -13.02
CA HIS A 138 -16.37 3.86 -12.63
C HIS A 138 -15.25 4.02 -13.66
N LEU A 139 -14.59 2.91 -14.05
CA LEU A 139 -13.51 2.95 -15.04
C LEU A 139 -14.02 3.42 -16.40
N TRP A 140 -15.20 2.97 -16.83
CA TRP A 140 -15.79 3.39 -18.10
C TRP A 140 -16.07 4.89 -18.11
N HIS A 141 -16.69 5.39 -17.03
CA HIS A 141 -17.05 6.79 -16.90
C HIS A 141 -15.81 7.69 -16.99
N TYR A 142 -14.77 7.38 -16.21
CA TYR A 142 -13.53 8.15 -16.26
C TYR A 142 -12.79 8.04 -17.59
N LEU A 143 -12.80 6.88 -18.25
CA LEU A 143 -12.23 6.73 -19.60
C LEU A 143 -12.99 7.56 -20.63
N HIS A 144 -14.32 7.66 -20.50
CA HIS A 144 -15.15 8.51 -21.34
C HIS A 144 -14.83 9.99 -21.14
N GLU A 145 -14.79 10.46 -19.89
CA GLU A 145 -14.43 11.85 -19.57
C GLU A 145 -13.02 12.21 -20.05
N LEU A 146 -12.06 11.28 -19.91
CA LEU A 146 -10.71 11.47 -20.43
C LEU A 146 -10.70 11.62 -21.97
N LYS A 147 -11.57 10.88 -22.68
CA LYS A 147 -11.73 10.99 -24.14
C LYS A 147 -12.33 12.33 -24.55
N VAL A 148 -13.29 12.85 -23.80
CA VAL A 148 -13.86 14.19 -24.00
C VAL A 148 -12.75 15.24 -23.82
N CYS A 149 -12.02 15.17 -22.71
CA CYS A 149 -10.90 16.07 -22.44
C CYS A 149 -9.84 16.06 -23.55
N LEU A 150 -9.52 14.88 -24.09
CA LEU A 150 -8.60 14.74 -25.21
C LEU A 150 -9.08 15.49 -26.47
N LYS A 151 -10.37 15.34 -26.81
CA LYS A 151 -10.95 15.97 -28.01
C LYS A 151 -11.04 17.49 -27.89
N GLU A 152 -11.32 17.98 -26.69
CA GLU A 152 -11.49 19.40 -26.41
C GLU A 152 -10.18 20.09 -26.02
N ASN A 153 -9.06 19.35 -25.98
CA ASN A 153 -7.78 19.83 -25.45
C ASN A 153 -7.93 20.46 -24.05
N ASN A 154 -8.74 19.81 -23.20
CA ASN A 154 -9.10 20.31 -21.89
C ASN A 154 -7.93 20.15 -20.91
N PRO A 155 -7.56 21.21 -20.16
CA PRO A 155 -6.44 21.16 -19.20
C PRO A 155 -6.62 20.14 -18.07
N GLN A 156 -7.84 19.63 -17.84
CA GLN A 156 -8.12 18.57 -16.86
C GLN A 156 -7.64 17.19 -17.29
N PHE A 157 -7.21 16.99 -18.54
CA PHE A 157 -6.81 15.67 -19.07
C PHE A 157 -5.83 14.95 -18.13
N ASN A 158 -4.75 15.61 -17.72
CA ASN A 158 -3.73 14.99 -16.86
C ASN A 158 -4.26 14.63 -15.47
N LEU A 159 -5.14 15.46 -14.89
CA LEU A 159 -5.74 15.19 -13.59
C LEU A 159 -6.59 13.91 -13.64
N ILE A 160 -7.44 13.80 -14.65
CA ILE A 160 -8.29 12.62 -14.88
C ILE A 160 -7.41 11.40 -15.21
N TYR A 161 -6.37 11.58 -16.01
CA TYR A 161 -5.45 10.51 -16.40
C TYR A 161 -4.81 9.82 -15.20
N TYR A 162 -4.16 10.60 -14.31
CA TYR A 162 -3.47 10.01 -13.15
C TYR A 162 -4.43 9.41 -12.14
N LYS A 163 -5.62 10.00 -11.98
CA LYS A 163 -6.71 9.40 -11.18
C LYS A 163 -7.12 8.04 -11.74
N LEU A 164 -7.38 7.97 -13.04
CA LEU A 164 -7.80 6.74 -13.71
C LEU A 164 -6.71 5.67 -13.68
N LEU A 165 -5.43 6.05 -13.89
CA LEU A 165 -4.29 5.15 -13.80
C LEU A 165 -4.11 4.58 -12.38
N ASN A 166 -4.37 5.39 -11.35
CA ASN A 166 -4.38 4.92 -9.98
C ASN A 166 -5.49 3.88 -9.74
N ASP A 167 -6.70 4.20 -10.20
CA ASP A 167 -7.91 3.42 -9.92
C ASP A 167 -7.90 2.09 -10.67
N VAL A 168 -7.49 2.04 -11.94
CA VAL A 168 -7.45 0.79 -12.72
C VAL A 168 -6.54 -0.26 -12.10
N TYR A 169 -5.42 0.14 -11.49
CA TYR A 169 -4.57 -0.80 -10.76
C TYR A 169 -5.29 -1.39 -9.54
N ASP A 170 -5.93 -0.52 -8.75
CA ASP A 170 -6.61 -0.96 -7.53
C ASP A 170 -7.81 -1.85 -7.84
N VAL A 171 -8.57 -1.52 -8.89
CA VAL A 171 -9.68 -2.35 -9.37
C VAL A 171 -9.17 -3.72 -9.84
N TYR A 172 -8.08 -3.75 -10.61
CA TYR A 172 -7.51 -5.01 -11.07
C TYR A 172 -6.98 -5.86 -9.91
N ALA A 173 -6.31 -5.24 -8.94
CA ALA A 173 -5.82 -5.91 -7.75
C ALA A 173 -6.97 -6.48 -6.91
N GLU A 174 -8.05 -5.72 -6.70
CA GLU A 174 -9.26 -6.23 -6.05
C GLU A 174 -9.86 -7.43 -6.79
N TYR A 175 -10.00 -7.32 -8.12
CA TYR A 175 -10.56 -8.38 -8.96
C TYR A 175 -9.74 -9.69 -8.89
N GLN A 176 -8.42 -9.59 -8.83
CA GLN A 176 -7.52 -10.75 -8.74
C GLN A 176 -7.29 -11.23 -7.29
N GLY A 177 -7.88 -10.58 -6.29
CA GLY A 177 -7.59 -10.91 -4.88
C GLY A 177 -6.12 -10.66 -4.51
N LEU A 178 -5.54 -9.58 -5.02
CA LEU A 178 -4.15 -9.17 -4.80
C LEU A 178 -4.06 -7.98 -3.83
N PRO A 179 -2.91 -7.80 -3.15
CA PRO A 179 -2.67 -6.61 -2.35
C PRO A 179 -2.49 -5.39 -3.27
N LYS A 180 -3.09 -4.28 -2.86
CA LYS A 180 -2.84 -2.97 -3.49
C LYS A 180 -1.43 -2.51 -3.19
N LEU A 181 -0.75 -2.01 -4.23
CA LEU A 181 0.62 -1.54 -4.09
C LEU A 181 0.69 -0.07 -3.66
N PRO A 182 1.72 0.32 -2.89
CA PRO A 182 1.96 1.71 -2.54
C PRO A 182 2.23 2.55 -3.79
N LYS A 183 1.39 3.57 -4.01
CA LYS A 183 1.42 4.41 -5.22
C LYS A 183 2.71 5.19 -5.39
N THR A 184 3.38 5.51 -4.29
CA THR A 184 4.70 6.18 -4.28
C THR A 184 5.84 5.30 -4.79
N LYS A 185 5.65 3.97 -4.89
CA LYS A 185 6.70 3.00 -5.24
C LYS A 185 6.28 2.03 -6.35
N ILE A 186 5.05 2.10 -6.84
CA ILE A 186 4.44 1.10 -7.73
C ILE A 186 5.28 0.85 -8.98
N TYR A 187 5.76 1.90 -9.66
CA TYR A 187 6.59 1.75 -10.86
C TYR A 187 7.85 0.93 -10.58
N LYS A 188 8.56 1.26 -9.49
CA LYS A 188 9.78 0.55 -9.10
C LYS A 188 9.50 -0.89 -8.68
N ILE A 189 8.40 -1.14 -7.96
CA ILE A 189 7.99 -2.50 -7.56
C ILE A 189 7.73 -3.39 -8.80
N LEU A 190 7.14 -2.82 -9.86
CA LEU A 190 6.79 -3.56 -11.06
C LEU A 190 7.97 -3.73 -12.04
N THR A 191 9.01 -2.89 -11.95
CA THR A 191 10.13 -2.86 -12.91
C THR A 191 11.46 -3.38 -12.34
N ASP A 192 11.60 -3.44 -11.01
CA ASP A 192 12.83 -3.84 -10.32
C ASP A 192 12.53 -5.02 -9.37
N GLU A 193 12.87 -6.23 -9.82
CA GLU A 193 12.68 -7.45 -9.05
C GLU A 193 13.49 -7.47 -7.75
N GLU A 194 14.73 -6.97 -7.75
CA GLU A 194 15.58 -6.96 -6.55
C GLU A 194 14.97 -6.07 -5.48
N TYR A 195 14.53 -4.87 -5.87
CA TYR A 195 13.82 -3.95 -4.98
C TYR A 195 12.53 -4.55 -4.45
N ARG A 196 11.74 -5.19 -5.32
CA ARG A 196 10.50 -5.87 -4.94
C ARG A 196 10.75 -6.99 -3.92
N ARG A 197 11.80 -7.81 -4.12
CA ARG A 197 12.17 -8.89 -3.19
C ARG A 197 12.57 -8.36 -1.82
N LYS A 198 13.27 -7.22 -1.75
CA LYS A 198 13.61 -6.55 -0.47
C LYS A 198 12.37 -6.07 0.30
N LEU A 199 11.31 -5.72 -0.41
CA LEU A 199 10.02 -5.35 0.18
C LEU A 199 9.10 -6.56 0.44
N HIS A 200 9.54 -7.78 0.13
CA HIS A 200 8.77 -9.01 0.29
C HIS A 200 7.43 -9.02 -0.46
N ILE A 201 7.37 -8.38 -1.62
CA ILE A 201 6.18 -8.35 -2.47
C ILE A 201 6.32 -9.45 -3.54
N PHE A 202 5.63 -10.57 -3.36
CA PHE A 202 5.76 -11.72 -4.27
C PHE A 202 4.51 -11.96 -5.13
N LYS A 203 3.33 -11.52 -4.66
CA LYS A 203 2.05 -11.63 -5.39
C LYS A 203 1.85 -10.36 -6.22
N LEU A 204 1.85 -10.49 -7.54
CA LEU A 204 1.62 -9.40 -8.49
C LEU A 204 0.48 -9.75 -9.45
N ALA A 205 0.02 -8.74 -10.19
CA ALA A 205 -0.80 -8.94 -11.38
C ALA A 205 -0.04 -9.78 -12.42
N ASP A 206 -0.77 -10.33 -13.40
CA ASP A 206 -0.13 -11.04 -14.50
C ASP A 206 0.73 -10.11 -15.37
N ASP A 207 1.72 -10.71 -16.03
CA ASP A 207 2.74 -9.99 -16.80
C ASP A 207 2.16 -9.09 -17.90
N ASP A 208 1.04 -9.49 -18.52
CA ASP A 208 0.45 -8.72 -19.61
C ASP A 208 -0.25 -7.47 -19.08
N PHE A 209 -0.98 -7.58 -17.96
CA PHE A 209 -1.49 -6.40 -17.25
C PHE A 209 -0.33 -5.47 -16.83
N ILE A 210 0.73 -6.02 -16.25
CA ILE A 210 1.90 -5.24 -15.79
C ILE A 210 2.56 -4.49 -16.96
N LYS A 211 2.77 -5.15 -18.10
CA LYS A 211 3.34 -4.51 -19.30
C LYS A 211 2.46 -3.35 -19.78
N LEU A 212 1.14 -3.53 -19.83
CA LEU A 212 0.20 -2.46 -20.20
C LEU A 212 0.22 -1.32 -19.18
N TYR A 213 0.28 -1.64 -17.89
CA TYR A 213 0.35 -0.65 -16.82
C TYR A 213 1.62 0.19 -16.89
N ILE A 214 2.78 -0.44 -17.09
CA ILE A 214 4.07 0.26 -17.21
C ILE A 214 4.09 1.18 -18.44
N ARG A 215 3.48 0.79 -19.56
CA ARG A 215 3.35 1.67 -20.75
C ARG A 215 2.58 2.96 -20.47
N CYS A 216 1.70 2.99 -19.46
CA CYS A 216 1.03 4.23 -19.06
C CYS A 216 1.98 5.26 -18.42
N PHE A 217 3.23 4.90 -18.12
CA PHE A 217 4.27 5.85 -17.70
C PHE A 217 5.03 6.46 -18.88
N GLU A 218 4.71 6.07 -20.13
CA GLU A 218 5.23 6.72 -21.33
C GLU A 218 4.48 8.04 -21.58
N LEU A 219 4.92 9.09 -20.87
CA LEU A 219 4.30 10.42 -20.87
C LEU A 219 4.68 11.25 -22.12
N ASP A 220 4.26 10.79 -23.30
CA ASP A 220 4.43 11.51 -24.56
C ASP A 220 3.20 12.40 -24.85
N LYS A 221 2.52 12.21 -25.99
CA LYS A 221 1.35 13.00 -26.39
C LYS A 221 0.09 12.50 -25.69
N PRO A 222 -0.90 13.37 -25.39
CA PRO A 222 -2.19 12.98 -24.81
C PRO A 222 -2.89 11.82 -25.58
N ASN A 223 -2.75 11.77 -26.90
CA ASN A 223 -3.26 10.67 -27.72
C ASN A 223 -2.60 9.32 -27.38
N THR A 224 -1.29 9.29 -27.14
CA THR A 224 -0.54 8.09 -26.75
C THR A 224 -0.94 7.66 -25.35
N MET A 225 -1.00 8.61 -24.40
CA MET A 225 -1.45 8.36 -23.03
C MET A 225 -2.86 7.75 -23.00
N TYR A 226 -3.80 8.34 -23.75
CA TYR A 226 -5.18 7.83 -23.86
C TYR A 226 -5.22 6.40 -24.44
N LYS A 227 -4.48 6.13 -25.52
CA LYS A 227 -4.42 4.78 -26.10
C LYS A 227 -3.88 3.76 -25.12
N ASN A 228 -2.82 4.09 -24.39
CA ASN A 228 -2.20 3.18 -23.42
C ASN A 228 -3.18 2.83 -22.28
N ILE A 229 -3.89 3.81 -21.73
CA ILE A 229 -4.86 3.56 -20.65
C ILE A 229 -6.15 2.89 -21.14
N GLU A 230 -6.59 3.17 -22.38
CA GLU A 230 -7.70 2.47 -23.03
C GLU A 230 -7.37 0.97 -23.22
N MET A 231 -6.16 0.65 -23.69
CA MET A 231 -5.70 -0.75 -23.81
C MET A 231 -5.65 -1.46 -22.45
N LEU A 232 -5.15 -0.79 -21.41
CA LEU A 232 -5.09 -1.33 -20.06
C LEU A 232 -6.48 -1.64 -19.48
N ILE A 233 -7.43 -0.72 -19.63
CA ILE A 233 -8.81 -0.90 -19.15
C ILE A 233 -9.52 -2.00 -19.95
N ASN A 234 -9.35 -2.04 -21.27
CA ASN A 234 -9.93 -3.09 -22.11
C ASN A 234 -9.39 -4.47 -21.75
N TYR A 235 -8.10 -4.59 -21.42
CA TYR A 235 -7.54 -5.84 -20.92
C TYR A 235 -8.24 -6.32 -19.64
N TYR A 236 -8.46 -5.41 -18.69
CA TYR A 236 -9.25 -5.73 -17.49
C TYR A 236 -10.67 -6.20 -17.83
N TYR A 237 -11.37 -5.47 -18.70
CA TYR A 237 -12.72 -5.85 -19.13
C TYR A 237 -12.74 -7.21 -19.82
N GLU A 238 -11.78 -7.51 -20.69
CA GLU A 238 -11.68 -8.82 -21.34
C GLU A 238 -11.49 -9.94 -20.31
N LYS A 239 -10.60 -9.74 -19.33
CA LYS A 239 -10.36 -10.72 -18.26
C LYS A 239 -11.59 -11.02 -17.42
N ARG A 240 -12.39 -9.99 -17.08
CA ARG A 240 -13.64 -10.18 -16.32
C ARG A 240 -14.84 -10.65 -17.15
N GLY A 241 -14.66 -10.95 -18.45
CA GLY A 241 -15.74 -11.45 -19.31
C GLY A 241 -16.55 -10.36 -20.04
N GLY A 242 -15.95 -9.19 -20.25
CA GLY A 242 -16.46 -8.06 -21.00
C GLY A 242 -17.26 -7.06 -20.17
N PHE A 243 -17.36 -5.82 -20.68
CA PHE A 243 -18.22 -4.78 -20.14
C PHE A 243 -18.86 -3.98 -21.28
N ASN A 244 -20.17 -3.75 -21.22
CA ASN A 244 -20.90 -2.97 -22.22
C ASN A 244 -21.84 -1.97 -21.53
N ILE A 245 -21.45 -0.69 -21.54
CA ILE A 245 -22.24 0.39 -20.97
C ILE A 245 -23.65 0.51 -21.55
N ARG A 246 -23.85 0.12 -22.83
CA ARG A 246 -25.15 0.28 -23.52
C ARG A 246 -26.22 -0.67 -22.99
N THR A 247 -25.81 -1.72 -22.28
CA THR A 247 -26.69 -2.74 -21.69
C THR A 247 -26.49 -2.85 -20.19
N PHE A 248 -25.73 -1.95 -19.58
CA PHE A 248 -25.39 -1.99 -18.16
C PHE A 248 -26.49 -1.36 -17.31
N GLU A 249 -26.90 -2.07 -16.26
CA GLU A 249 -27.82 -1.58 -15.23
C GLU A 249 -27.20 -1.83 -13.85
N LEU A 250 -27.07 -0.78 -13.04
CA LEU A 250 -26.63 -0.90 -11.65
C LEU A 250 -27.85 -0.87 -10.73
N ARG A 251 -28.07 -1.95 -9.97
CA ARG A 251 -29.12 -2.02 -8.94
C ARG A 251 -28.50 -1.76 -7.58
N ASN A 252 -29.04 -0.79 -6.85
CA ASN A 252 -28.60 -0.43 -5.50
C ASN A 252 -29.22 -1.34 -4.44
#